data_AF-U1PX94-F1
#
_entry.id   AF-U1PX94-F1
#
_cell.length_a   1.000
_cell.length_b   1.000
_cell.length_c   1.000
_cell.angle_alpha   90.00
_cell.angle_beta   90.00
_cell.angle_gamma   90.00
#
_symmetry.space_group_name_H-M   'P 1'
#
loop_
_entity.id
_entity.type
_entity.pdbx_description
1 polymer ?
#
loop_
_entity_poly.entity_id
_entity_poly.type
_entity_poly.pdbx_seq_one_letter_code
_entity_poly.pdbx_strand_id
1 'polypeptide(L)'
;MHDRQRDSRDGAAGEGERRRRAFLFLVNPRLHYDPYPDWQVWLPMSDRGESIPIEWNTGGRRSGMEPGDAALLVKVGLDPRGLVAVGEVVTRIYVGPQWNPDASRPEAGWVGLRLTRLLDLDDPVPLDVLRGIGPRVRWTPRMSGTEVPLDVALSVEGLVGLGAEETGR
;
A
#
# COMPACT_ATOMS: atom_id res chain seq x y z
N MET A 1 4.06 -58.79 -25.30
CA MET A 1 5.17 -58.59 -24.33
C MET A 1 5.87 -57.31 -24.74
N HIS A 2 5.89 -56.20 -24.03
CA HIS A 2 5.52 -55.87 -22.66
C HIS A 2 4.79 -54.51 -22.65
N ASP A 3 3.74 -54.49 -21.84
CA ASP A 3 3.13 -53.34 -21.22
C ASP A 3 4.18 -52.44 -20.52
N ARG A 4 4.04 -51.13 -20.63
CA ARG A 4 4.36 -50.21 -19.53
C ARG A 4 3.63 -48.89 -19.71
N GLN A 5 2.47 -48.86 -19.07
CA GLN A 5 1.92 -47.68 -18.42
C GLN A 5 3.00 -46.95 -17.60
N ARG A 6 3.16 -45.64 -17.80
CA ARG A 6 3.51 -44.71 -16.73
C ARG A 6 2.59 -43.51 -16.83
N ASP A 7 1.48 -43.67 -16.11
CA ASP A 7 0.80 -42.60 -15.42
C ASP A 7 1.84 -41.84 -14.58
N SER A 8 1.97 -40.54 -14.81
CA SER A 8 2.52 -39.58 -13.86
C SER A 8 1.63 -38.35 -13.92
N ARG A 9 0.48 -38.46 -13.27
CA ARG A 9 -0.11 -37.35 -12.50
C ARG A 9 0.91 -36.91 -11.45
N ASP A 10 1.20 -35.61 -11.40
CA ASP A 10 1.53 -34.80 -10.21
C ASP A 10 2.26 -33.52 -10.68
N GLY A 11 1.83 -32.30 -10.37
CA GLY A 11 0.69 -31.88 -9.60
C GLY A 11 0.36 -30.43 -9.95
N ALA A 12 -0.90 -30.19 -10.30
CA ALA A 12 -1.52 -28.90 -10.03
C ALA A 12 -1.60 -28.79 -8.51
N ALA A 13 -0.51 -28.37 -7.89
CA ALA A 13 -0.50 -27.97 -6.49
C ALA A 13 -1.46 -26.78 -6.41
N GLY A 14 -2.59 -27.00 -5.75
CA GLY A 14 -3.62 -26.00 -5.57
C GLY A 14 -2.99 -24.68 -5.14
N GLU A 15 -3.28 -23.63 -5.89
CA GLU A 15 -3.19 -22.26 -5.42
C GLU A 15 -4.15 -22.19 -4.23
N GLY A 16 -3.67 -22.53 -3.04
CA GLY A 16 -4.41 -22.30 -1.82
C GLY A 16 -4.71 -20.82 -1.80
N GLU A 17 -6.00 -20.48 -1.89
CA GLU A 17 -6.53 -19.11 -1.92
C GLU A 17 -5.76 -18.26 -0.91
N ARG A 18 -4.76 -17.54 -1.40
CA ARG A 18 -3.83 -16.88 -0.51
C ARG A 18 -4.55 -15.68 0.03
N ARG A 19 -4.79 -15.69 1.35
CA ARG A 19 -5.56 -14.62 1.99
C ARG A 19 -4.89 -13.28 1.71
N ARG A 20 -5.63 -12.38 1.05
CA ARG A 20 -5.29 -10.97 0.85
C ARG A 20 -4.83 -10.37 2.18
N ARG A 21 -3.74 -9.62 2.17
CA ARG A 21 -3.20 -8.91 3.33
C ARG A 21 -3.31 -7.41 3.10
N ALA A 22 -2.98 -6.63 4.12
CA ALA A 22 -3.01 -5.19 4.06
C ALA A 22 -1.76 -4.58 4.68
N PHE A 23 -1.27 -3.49 4.08
CA PHE A 23 -0.03 -2.85 4.52
C PHE A 23 -0.17 -1.34 4.57
N LEU A 24 0.46 -0.75 5.60
CA LEU A 24 0.67 0.68 5.75
C LEU A 24 1.97 1.10 5.07
N PHE A 25 1.86 2.13 4.25
CA PHE A 25 2.93 2.91 3.67
C PHE A 25 2.86 4.31 4.25
N LEU A 26 3.98 5.01 4.30
CA LEU A 26 4.00 6.40 4.77
C LEU A 26 4.59 7.33 3.73
N VAL A 27 4.04 8.55 3.68
CA VAL A 27 4.63 9.73 3.04
C VAL A 27 4.92 10.75 4.14
N ASN A 28 6.04 11.46 4.03
CA ASN A 28 6.44 12.47 5.00
C ASN A 28 6.92 13.72 4.25
N PRO A 29 6.11 14.80 4.21
CA PRO A 29 6.46 16.03 3.49
C PRO A 29 7.74 16.72 3.96
N ARG A 30 8.29 16.33 5.12
CA ARG A 30 9.58 16.85 5.60
C ARG A 30 10.79 16.11 5.04
N LEU A 31 10.58 15.00 4.33
CA LEU A 31 11.65 14.21 3.72
C LEU A 31 11.77 14.56 2.24
N HIS A 32 13.01 14.67 1.78
CA HIS A 32 13.32 14.94 0.38
C HIS A 32 13.36 13.61 -0.37
N TYR A 33 12.23 13.19 -0.91
CA TYR A 33 12.16 12.07 -1.87
C TYR A 33 12.65 12.56 -3.24
N ASP A 34 13.26 11.66 -4.01
CA ASP A 34 13.74 11.95 -5.37
C ASP A 34 13.27 10.87 -6.36
N PRO A 35 12.29 11.16 -7.25
CA PRO A 35 11.46 12.36 -7.26
C PRO A 35 10.47 12.38 -6.07
N TYR A 36 10.05 13.58 -5.65
CA TYR A 36 8.99 13.70 -4.65
C TYR A 36 7.63 13.35 -5.25
N PRO A 37 6.77 12.58 -4.52
CA PRO A 37 5.38 12.33 -4.89
C PRO A 37 4.60 13.61 -5.22
N ASP A 38 4.22 13.79 -6.48
CA ASP A 38 3.57 15.03 -6.93
C ASP A 38 2.04 14.98 -6.72
N TRP A 39 1.62 15.40 -5.54
CA TRP A 39 0.21 15.42 -5.17
C TRP A 39 -0.64 16.34 -6.05
N GLN A 40 -0.05 17.44 -6.58
CA GLN A 40 -0.76 18.39 -7.43
C GLN A 40 -1.09 17.79 -8.79
N VAL A 41 -0.25 16.87 -9.28
CA VAL A 41 -0.51 16.11 -10.51
C VAL A 41 -1.46 14.94 -10.24
N TRP A 42 -1.29 14.23 -9.12
CA TRP A 42 -2.01 12.99 -8.85
C TRP A 42 -3.46 13.19 -8.39
N LEU A 43 -3.75 14.23 -7.61
CA LEU A 43 -5.13 14.48 -7.13
C LEU A 43 -6.13 14.61 -8.28
N PRO A 44 -5.92 15.47 -9.30
CA PRO A 44 -6.86 15.56 -10.42
C PRO A 44 -7.03 14.26 -11.20
N MET A 45 -5.99 13.41 -11.27
CA MET A 45 -6.08 12.09 -11.90
C MET A 45 -6.99 11.17 -11.08
N SER A 46 -6.76 11.11 -9.76
CA SER A 46 -7.59 10.34 -8.85
C SER A 46 -9.06 10.78 -8.87
N ASP A 47 -9.33 12.09 -8.96
CA ASP A 47 -10.69 12.63 -9.02
C ASP A 47 -11.44 12.21 -10.29
N ARG A 48 -10.71 11.95 -11.37
CA ARG A 48 -11.25 11.37 -12.61
C ARG A 48 -11.39 9.85 -12.57
N GLY A 49 -11.08 9.23 -11.43
CA GLY A 49 -11.09 7.77 -11.25
C GLY A 49 -9.89 7.07 -11.90
N GLU A 50 -8.84 7.81 -12.28
CA GLU A 50 -7.62 7.20 -12.79
C GLU A 50 -6.79 6.66 -11.63
N SER A 51 -6.19 5.48 -11.83
CA SER A 51 -5.26 4.91 -10.86
C SER A 51 -3.84 5.45 -11.07
N ILE A 52 -3.12 5.73 -10.00
CA ILE A 52 -1.74 6.23 -10.07
C ILE A 52 -0.75 5.09 -9.75
N PRO A 53 0.02 4.60 -10.74
CA PRO A 53 1.06 3.62 -10.50
C PRO A 53 2.30 4.29 -9.89
N ILE A 54 2.82 3.73 -8.80
CA ILE A 54 4.00 4.24 -8.11
C ILE A 54 4.89 3.09 -7.64
N GLU A 55 6.17 3.36 -7.47
CA GLU A 55 7.10 2.51 -6.73
C GLU A 55 7.30 3.07 -5.33
N TRP A 56 7.28 2.22 -4.31
CA TRP A 56 7.44 2.65 -2.93
C TRP A 56 8.35 1.72 -2.13
N ASN A 57 9.16 2.28 -1.24
CA ASN A 57 9.97 1.47 -0.35
C ASN A 57 9.10 0.76 0.70
N THR A 58 9.52 -0.43 1.12
CA THR A 58 8.89 -1.22 2.18
C THR A 58 9.75 -1.23 3.46
N GLY A 59 10.61 -0.21 3.57
CA GLY A 59 11.63 -0.10 4.61
C GLY A 59 12.52 -1.35 4.68
N GLY A 60 12.46 -2.02 5.83
CA GLY A 60 13.22 -3.23 6.13
C GLY A 60 12.55 -4.52 5.70
N ARG A 61 11.28 -4.49 5.26
CA ARG A 61 10.59 -5.69 4.79
C ARG A 61 11.20 -6.12 3.45
N ARG A 62 11.37 -7.43 3.26
CA ARG A 62 11.96 -8.03 2.04
C ARG A 62 11.07 -9.09 1.39
N SER A 63 9.98 -9.48 2.04
CA SER A 63 9.03 -10.47 1.54
C SER A 63 7.65 -10.33 2.19
N GLY A 64 6.68 -11.10 1.68
CA GLY A 64 5.36 -11.28 2.29
C GLY A 64 4.23 -10.43 1.70
N MET A 65 4.54 -9.51 0.78
CA MET A 65 3.55 -8.81 -0.06
C MET A 65 3.43 -9.49 -1.42
N GLU A 66 2.20 -9.56 -1.90
CA GLU A 66 1.86 -10.12 -3.21
C GLU A 66 0.86 -9.21 -3.95
N PRO A 67 0.81 -9.28 -5.29
CA PRO A 67 -0.18 -8.55 -6.06
C PRO A 67 -1.61 -8.80 -5.54
N GLY A 68 -2.39 -7.72 -5.39
CA GLY A 68 -3.74 -7.75 -4.84
C GLY A 68 -3.83 -7.46 -3.34
N ASP A 69 -2.73 -7.46 -2.59
CA ASP A 69 -2.73 -7.01 -1.19
C ASP A 69 -3.14 -5.52 -1.09
N ALA A 70 -3.89 -5.15 -0.06
CA ALA A 70 -4.34 -3.78 0.18
C ALA A 70 -3.18 -2.86 0.58
N ALA A 71 -3.19 -1.63 0.06
CA ALA A 71 -2.19 -0.61 0.36
C ALA A 71 -2.88 0.65 0.91
N LEU A 72 -2.43 1.08 2.08
CA LEU A 72 -2.90 2.30 2.75
C LEU A 72 -1.71 3.25 2.92
N LEU A 73 -1.79 4.46 2.38
CA LEU A 73 -0.75 5.47 2.48
C LEU A 73 -1.13 6.53 3.50
N VAL A 74 -0.28 6.74 4.52
CA VAL A 74 -0.50 7.72 5.57
C VAL A 74 0.51 8.87 5.52
N LYS A 75 0.04 10.11 5.65
CA LYS A 75 0.87 11.30 5.86
C LYS A 75 1.33 11.34 7.31
N VAL A 76 2.64 11.43 7.49
CA VAL A 76 3.30 11.58 8.79
C VAL A 76 4.26 12.77 8.78
N GLY A 77 4.80 13.12 9.94
CA GLY A 77 5.83 14.14 10.09
C GLY A 77 5.33 15.58 10.08
N LEU A 78 4.27 15.90 9.34
CA LEU A 78 3.63 17.22 9.30
C LEU A 78 2.13 17.09 9.54
N ASP A 79 1.55 17.98 10.35
CA ASP A 79 0.10 18.05 10.56
C ASP A 79 -0.59 18.79 9.40
N PRO A 80 -1.86 18.46 9.07
CA PRO A 80 -2.63 17.36 9.64
C PRO A 80 -2.07 15.99 9.19
N ARG A 81 -2.08 15.03 10.12
CA ARG A 81 -1.65 13.65 9.89
C ARG A 81 -2.87 12.77 9.67
N GLY A 82 -2.72 11.75 8.84
CA GLY A 82 -3.83 10.86 8.53
C GLY A 82 -3.59 10.03 7.29
N LEU A 83 -4.63 9.32 6.86
CA LEU A 83 -4.61 8.57 5.61
C LEU A 83 -4.81 9.54 4.44
N VAL A 84 -4.00 9.38 3.41
CA VAL A 84 -4.01 10.23 2.22
C VAL A 84 -4.20 9.44 0.92
N ALA A 85 -4.00 8.13 0.92
CA ALA A 85 -4.37 7.32 -0.23
C ALA A 85 -4.70 5.88 0.15
N VAL A 86 -5.47 5.23 -0.71
CA VAL A 86 -5.71 3.79 -0.71
C VAL A 86 -5.42 3.22 -2.10
N GLY A 87 -5.14 1.92 -2.14
CA GLY A 87 -4.83 1.22 -3.38
C GLY A 87 -4.46 -0.23 -3.12
N GLU A 88 -3.65 -0.77 -4.01
CA GLU A 88 -3.22 -2.16 -3.94
C GLU A 88 -1.75 -2.31 -4.31
N VAL A 89 -1.16 -3.39 -3.81
CA VAL A 89 0.14 -3.90 -4.23
C VAL A 89 -0.01 -4.54 -5.61
N VAL A 90 0.90 -4.25 -6.54
CA VAL A 90 0.88 -4.81 -7.90
C VAL A 90 2.12 -5.62 -8.26
N THR A 91 3.16 -5.59 -7.42
CA THR A 91 4.35 -6.44 -7.57
C THR A 91 4.72 -7.15 -6.26
N ARG A 92 5.56 -8.18 -6.35
CA ARG A 92 6.23 -8.71 -5.15
C ARG A 92 7.36 -7.77 -4.75
N ILE A 93 7.75 -7.82 -3.48
CA ILE A 93 8.89 -7.02 -3.00
C ILE A 93 10.15 -7.44 -3.76
N TYR A 94 10.86 -6.45 -4.30
CA TYR A 94 12.22 -6.61 -4.82
C TYR A 94 13.18 -5.77 -3.99
N VAL A 95 14.47 -6.09 -4.11
CA VAL A 95 15.54 -5.33 -3.46
C VAL A 95 16.11 -4.36 -4.46
N GLY A 96 16.26 -3.09 -4.04
CA GLY A 96 16.80 -2.03 -4.86
C GLY A 96 17.62 -1.05 -4.03
N PRO A 97 18.21 -0.03 -4.68
CA PRO A 97 18.99 1.00 -4.01
C PRO A 97 18.22 1.67 -2.88
N GLN A 98 18.94 2.08 -1.85
CA GLN A 98 18.36 2.88 -0.78
C GLN A 98 17.99 4.28 -1.30
N TRP A 99 16.80 4.77 -0.93
CA TRP A 99 16.35 6.13 -1.28
C TRP A 99 16.91 7.19 -0.33
N ASN A 100 17.18 6.83 0.93
CA ASN A 100 17.74 7.72 1.92
C ASN A 100 19.29 7.60 1.97
N PRO A 101 20.05 8.64 1.58
CA PRO A 101 21.52 8.60 1.61
C PRO A 101 22.10 8.38 3.01
N ASP A 102 21.36 8.75 4.06
CA ASP A 102 21.78 8.62 5.45
C ASP A 102 21.45 7.24 6.05
N ALA A 103 20.85 6.32 5.29
CA ALA A 103 20.48 5.02 5.84
C ALA A 103 21.72 4.14 6.07
N SER A 104 21.67 3.35 7.16
CA SER A 104 22.73 2.41 7.52
C SER A 104 22.92 1.24 6.56
N ARG A 105 21.97 1.01 5.63
CA ARG A 105 22.03 -0.05 4.63
C ARG A 105 21.95 0.54 3.22
N PRO A 106 22.76 0.03 2.27
CA PRO A 106 22.80 0.54 0.89
C PRO A 106 21.55 0.17 0.07
N GLU A 107 20.72 -0.74 0.56
CA GLU A 107 19.56 -1.27 -0.15
C GLU A 107 18.30 -1.20 0.71
N ALA A 108 17.14 -1.06 0.05
CA ALA A 108 15.81 -1.14 0.65
C ALA A 108 14.95 -2.19 -0.07
N GLY A 109 13.88 -2.64 0.58
CA GLY A 109 12.81 -3.33 -0.14
C GLY A 109 11.96 -2.31 -0.89
N TRP A 110 11.50 -2.68 -2.08
CA TRP A 110 10.66 -1.88 -2.96
C TRP A 110 9.48 -2.69 -3.46
N VAL A 111 8.37 -2.01 -3.72
CA VAL A 111 7.16 -2.63 -4.24
C VAL A 111 6.41 -1.64 -5.13
N GLY A 112 5.77 -2.16 -6.17
CA GLY A 112 4.86 -1.41 -7.00
C GLY A 112 3.49 -1.34 -6.34
N LEU A 113 2.93 -0.13 -6.31
CA LEU A 113 1.59 0.15 -5.84
C LEU A 113 0.76 0.76 -6.98
N ARG A 114 -0.53 0.49 -6.95
CA ARG A 114 -1.53 1.19 -7.76
C ARG A 114 -2.49 1.88 -6.80
N LEU A 115 -2.33 3.20 -6.66
CA LEU A 115 -3.24 4.01 -5.85
C LEU A 115 -4.55 4.20 -6.62
N THR A 116 -5.66 3.87 -5.99
CA THR A 116 -6.99 3.94 -6.58
C THR A 116 -7.80 5.13 -6.08
N ARG A 117 -7.44 5.66 -4.91
CA ARG A 117 -8.01 6.92 -4.41
C ARG A 117 -7.02 7.70 -3.58
N LEU A 118 -6.92 8.99 -3.84
CA LEU A 118 -6.12 9.96 -3.10
C LEU A 118 -7.03 10.98 -2.41
N LEU A 119 -6.52 11.56 -1.34
CA LEU A 119 -7.10 12.66 -0.57
C LEU A 119 -6.07 13.77 -0.48
N ASP A 120 -6.50 15.02 -0.30
CA ASP A 120 -5.56 16.13 -0.13
C ASP A 120 -4.63 15.88 1.07
N LEU A 121 -3.36 16.25 0.93
CA LEU A 121 -2.42 16.15 2.05
C LEU A 121 -2.86 17.00 3.23
N ASP A 122 -3.56 18.11 2.99
CA ASP A 122 -4.06 19.02 4.02
C ASP A 122 -5.49 18.70 4.48
N ASP A 123 -6.15 17.73 3.85
CA ASP A 123 -7.43 17.16 4.29
C ASP A 123 -7.41 15.62 4.30
N PRO A 124 -6.54 14.99 5.12
CA PRO A 124 -6.47 13.54 5.23
C PRO A 124 -7.61 12.98 6.09
N VAL A 125 -7.91 11.68 6.00
CA VAL A 125 -8.73 11.03 7.04
C VAL A 125 -7.98 11.16 8.38
N PRO A 126 -8.54 11.87 9.38
CA PRO A 126 -7.79 12.19 10.59
C PRO A 126 -7.42 10.95 11.41
N LEU A 127 -6.30 11.03 12.12
CA LEU A 127 -5.83 9.93 12.97
C LEU A 127 -6.88 9.45 13.99
N ASP A 128 -7.72 10.35 14.51
CA ASP A 128 -8.77 9.98 15.48
C ASP A 128 -9.86 9.11 14.87
N VAL A 129 -10.24 9.38 13.62
CA VAL A 129 -11.17 8.52 12.85
C VAL A 129 -10.53 7.15 12.63
N LEU A 130 -9.26 7.12 12.18
CA LEU A 130 -8.54 5.87 11.94
C LEU A 130 -8.38 5.03 13.23
N ARG A 131 -8.11 5.68 14.37
CA ARG A 131 -8.06 5.02 15.69
C ARG A 131 -9.41 4.46 16.11
N GLY A 132 -10.51 5.10 15.73
CA GLY A 132 -11.85 4.56 15.93
C GLY A 132 -12.07 3.24 15.20
N ILE A 133 -11.57 3.11 13.97
CA ILE A 133 -11.69 1.90 13.14
C ILE A 133 -10.71 0.82 13.61
N GLY A 134 -9.45 1.20 13.83
CA GLY A 134 -8.36 0.29 14.19
C GLY A 134 -7.60 0.76 15.43
N PRO A 135 -8.14 0.60 16.65
CA PRO A 135 -7.52 1.14 17.88
C PRO A 135 -6.18 0.49 18.22
N ARG A 136 -5.95 -0.73 17.74
CA ARG A 136 -4.68 -1.46 17.93
C ARG A 136 -3.65 -1.20 16.81
N VAL A 137 -4.06 -0.51 15.74
CA VAL A 137 -3.18 -0.21 14.61
C VAL A 137 -2.34 1.02 14.92
N ARG A 138 -1.04 0.93 14.67
CA ARG A 138 -0.14 2.08 14.72
C ARG A 138 -0.22 2.86 13.41
N TRP A 139 -1.17 3.80 13.33
CA TRP A 139 -1.41 4.65 12.15
C TRP A 139 -0.29 5.63 11.81
N THR A 140 0.72 5.78 12.67
CA THR A 140 1.94 6.55 12.42
C THR A 140 3.17 5.62 12.48
N PRO A 141 3.35 4.76 11.46
CA PRO A 141 4.49 3.86 11.42
C PRO A 141 5.79 4.66 11.26
N ARG A 142 6.92 4.08 11.70
CA ARG A 142 8.26 4.68 11.46
C ARG A 142 8.82 4.31 10.08
N MET A 143 8.24 3.32 9.43
CA MET A 143 8.68 2.76 8.17
C MET A 143 7.49 2.20 7.40
N SER A 144 7.56 2.25 6.07
CA SER A 144 6.58 1.61 5.19
C SER A 144 6.63 0.09 5.29
N GLY A 145 5.56 -0.57 4.83
CA GLY A 145 5.44 -2.03 4.80
C GLY A 145 5.02 -2.67 6.11
N THR A 146 4.43 -1.89 7.02
CA THR A 146 3.85 -2.45 8.27
C THR A 146 2.55 -3.16 7.94
N GLU A 147 2.40 -4.42 8.32
CA GLU A 147 1.17 -5.18 8.08
C GLU A 147 0.08 -4.78 9.07
N VAL A 148 -1.16 -4.73 8.59
CA VAL A 148 -2.35 -4.43 9.39
C VAL A 148 -3.45 -5.47 9.14
N PRO A 149 -4.41 -5.63 10.05
CA PRO A 149 -5.56 -6.51 9.82
C PRO A 149 -6.31 -6.09 8.55
N LEU A 150 -6.65 -7.07 7.70
CA LEU A 150 -7.33 -6.82 6.43
C LEU A 150 -8.70 -6.16 6.65
N ASP A 151 -9.47 -6.62 7.63
CA ASP A 151 -10.79 -6.07 7.96
C ASP A 151 -10.74 -4.59 8.33
N VAL A 152 -9.70 -4.17 9.04
CA VAL A 152 -9.46 -2.75 9.35
C VAL A 152 -9.15 -1.97 8.08
N ALA A 153 -8.30 -2.52 7.20
CA ALA A 153 -7.96 -1.86 5.95
C ALA A 153 -9.17 -1.71 5.01
N LEU A 154 -9.98 -2.76 4.86
CA LEU A 154 -11.21 -2.72 4.05
C LEU A 154 -12.23 -1.72 4.61
N SER A 155 -12.32 -1.59 5.94
CA SER A 155 -13.19 -0.58 6.57
C SER A 155 -12.74 0.84 6.23
N VAL A 156 -11.43 1.08 6.20
CA VAL A 156 -10.85 2.37 5.79
C VAL A 156 -11.02 2.62 4.29
N GLU A 157 -10.78 1.61 3.44
CA GLU A 157 -11.05 1.70 2.00
C GLU A 157 -12.51 2.05 1.72
N GLY A 158 -13.45 1.41 2.44
CA GLY A 158 -14.88 1.71 2.33
C GLY A 158 -15.24 3.14 2.73
N LEU A 159 -14.68 3.64 3.83
CA LEU A 159 -14.85 5.04 4.23
C LEU A 159 -14.39 6.01 3.14
N VAL A 160 -13.21 5.76 2.57
CA VAL A 160 -12.67 6.59 1.49
C VAL A 160 -13.47 6.40 0.20
N GLY A 161 -14.02 5.24 -0.10
CA GLY A 161 -14.85 5.00 -1.28
C GLY A 161 -16.20 5.73 -1.24
N LEU A 162 -16.87 5.75 -0.08
CA LEU A 162 -18.21 6.33 0.08
C LEU A 162 -18.24 7.86 -0.09
N GLY A 163 -17.14 8.56 0.22
CA GLY A 163 -17.06 10.02 0.03
C GLY A 163 -17.05 10.48 -1.44
N ALA A 164 -17.01 9.58 -2.43
CA ALA A 164 -17.05 9.94 -3.86
C ALA A 164 -18.46 10.26 -4.35
N GLU A 165 -19.48 9.63 -3.75
CA GLU A 165 -20.84 9.67 -4.28
C GLU A 165 -21.62 10.91 -3.82
N GLU A 166 -21.15 11.60 -2.76
CA GLU A 166 -21.83 12.78 -2.20
C GLU A 166 -21.36 14.13 -2.76
N THR A 167 -20.24 14.20 -3.49
CA THR A 167 -19.75 15.46 -4.12
C THR A 167 -20.13 15.58 -5.61
N GLY A 168 -21.13 14.80 -6.04
CA GLY A 168 -21.65 14.79 -7.42
C GLY A 168 -23.08 15.31 -7.55
N ARG A 169 -23.52 16.24 -6.70
CA ARG A 169 -24.86 16.83 -6.77
C ARG A 169 -24.89 18.34 -6.61
#